data_AF-A0A497APJ6-F1
#
_entry.id   AF-A0A497APJ6-F1
#
_cell.length_a   1.000
_cell.length_b   1.000
_cell.length_c   1.000
_cell.angle_alpha   90.00
_cell.angle_beta   90.00
_cell.angle_gamma   90.00
#
_symmetry.space_group_name_H-M   'P 1'
#
loop_
_entity.id
_entity.type
_entity.pdbx_description
1 polymer ?
#
loop_
_entity_poly.entity_id
_entity_poly.type
_entity_poly.pdbx_seq_one_letter_code
_entity_poly.pdbx_strand_id
1 'polypeptide(L)'
;MIDEHNLNRVVVASCSPRTHEPLFRNTCRQAGLNEYLFEMANIRDQCTWVHMNQPEQATRKAKDLVRMAVAKARLLEPLYKGSLNVNNAALVIGGGLAGMTAALNLADQGFEVHLVEKEQQLGGNLRHIHSLLSGADPQEELAKAIDRVSSHENIEVYLGAEVTAVAGSVGNFESTIRQDSGETTVGHGIVIIAAGAREYEPTEYLYGKDERVITQRCLDEWIAQGKAELKDLKSVVMIQCVGSREKVRPYCSRVCCSQAVKNAIALKEMDSDTEVYVLYRDIRTYGFLEEHYRRARELGVRFIRYEEDLKPEVSADGEAIRVSCVDPILGLPVRMDCQLLVLAAAVVPNEDVDELGKLFKVPLNQDKFFLEAHMKLRPVDFATEGVFMCGLAHCPKSVEESIAQAEAAAARAATILSKEEIELDATISEVVDANCDGCAYCIDPCPYGALTLIEYMHKGSIKKTVDRDAALCKGCGVCMATCPKKGIYVRGFKLEQLSAMVEAALETAS
;
A
#
# COMPACT_ATOMS: atom_id res chain seq x y z
N MET A 1 25.95 -1.36 30.91
CA MET A 1 24.81 -2.16 31.44
C MET A 1 24.90 -3.64 31.11
N ILE A 2 24.71 -4.11 29.86
CA ILE A 2 24.75 -5.57 29.56
C ILE A 2 26.10 -6.17 29.95
N ASP A 3 27.21 -5.65 29.41
CA ASP A 3 28.55 -6.13 29.76
C ASP A 3 28.91 -5.84 31.22
N GLU A 4 28.67 -4.60 31.66
CA GLU A 4 29.02 -4.11 32.99
C GLU A 4 28.36 -4.88 34.15
N HIS A 5 27.11 -5.32 33.97
CA HIS A 5 26.36 -6.05 35.00
C HIS A 5 26.14 -7.53 34.64
N ASN A 6 26.75 -8.01 33.55
CA ASN A 6 26.58 -9.37 33.04
C ASN A 6 25.10 -9.77 32.91
N LEU A 7 24.30 -8.88 32.30
CA LEU A 7 22.86 -9.10 32.15
C LEU A 7 22.60 -10.20 31.13
N ASN A 8 21.72 -11.14 31.47
CA ASN A 8 21.30 -12.22 30.57
C ASN A 8 19.88 -12.05 30.02
N ARG A 9 19.15 -11.01 30.44
CA ARG A 9 17.81 -10.65 29.96
C ARG A 9 17.68 -9.13 29.96
N VAL A 10 16.92 -8.60 29.00
CA VAL A 10 16.59 -7.16 28.94
C VAL A 10 15.09 -7.00 28.80
N VAL A 11 14.49 -6.16 29.65
CA VAL A 11 13.09 -5.74 29.54
C VAL A 11 13.04 -4.25 29.32
N VAL A 12 12.38 -3.80 28.25
CA VAL A 12 12.14 -2.38 27.98
C VAL A 12 10.67 -2.04 28.12
N ALA A 13 10.35 -1.13 29.04
CA ALA A 13 9.01 -0.59 29.23
C ALA A 13 8.87 0.72 28.46
N SER A 14 8.21 0.70 27.29
CA SER A 14 8.10 1.88 26.43
C SER A 14 6.88 1.80 25.50
N CYS A 15 7.08 1.92 24.18
CA CYS A 15 6.05 1.89 23.15
C CYS A 15 5.63 0.47 22.74
N SER A 16 4.88 0.37 21.65
CA SER A 16 4.53 -0.91 21.03
C SER A 16 5.76 -1.69 20.52
N PRO A 17 5.82 -3.02 20.71
CA PRO A 17 6.83 -3.88 20.09
C PRO A 17 6.82 -3.78 18.56
N ARG A 18 5.66 -3.51 17.96
CA ARG A 18 5.53 -3.32 16.50
C ARG A 18 6.42 -2.22 15.92
N THR A 19 6.84 -1.26 16.75
CA THR A 19 7.64 -0.10 16.29
C THR A 19 9.13 -0.28 16.54
N HIS A 20 9.52 -0.62 17.78
CA HIS A 20 10.93 -0.56 18.19
C HIS A 20 11.50 -1.89 18.71
N GLU A 21 10.74 -2.98 18.75
CA GLU A 21 11.30 -4.29 19.13
C GLU A 21 12.50 -4.68 18.25
N PRO A 22 12.46 -4.57 16.91
CA PRO A 22 13.62 -4.91 16.08
C PRO A 22 14.86 -4.06 16.42
N LEU A 23 14.66 -2.79 16.77
CA LEU A 23 15.75 -1.89 17.18
C LEU A 23 16.41 -2.38 18.47
N PHE A 24 15.62 -2.64 19.51
CA PHE A 24 16.17 -3.10 20.80
C PHE A 24 16.77 -4.50 20.72
N ARG A 25 16.17 -5.41 19.93
CA ARG A 25 16.74 -6.72 19.62
C ARG A 25 18.11 -6.60 18.97
N ASN A 26 18.26 -5.71 17.98
CA ASN A 26 19.56 -5.44 17.36
C ASN A 26 20.58 -4.84 18.36
N THR A 27 20.15 -3.93 19.24
CA THR A 27 21.02 -3.39 20.31
C THR A 27 21.50 -4.49 21.26
N CYS A 28 20.61 -5.42 21.67
CA CYS A 28 20.99 -6.57 22.50
C CYS A 28 22.04 -7.44 21.78
N ARG A 29 21.80 -7.74 20.50
CA ARG A 29 22.71 -8.52 19.66
C ARG A 29 24.09 -7.88 19.55
N GLN A 30 24.16 -6.56 19.32
CA GLN A 30 25.42 -5.82 19.25
C GLN A 30 26.20 -5.85 20.59
N ALA A 31 25.48 -5.92 21.70
CA ALA A 31 26.05 -6.09 23.05
C ALA A 31 26.31 -7.56 23.43
N GLY A 32 26.27 -8.50 22.47
CA GLY A 32 26.54 -9.92 22.71
C GLY A 32 25.42 -10.71 23.40
N LEU A 33 24.27 -10.10 23.65
CA LEU A 33 23.09 -10.78 24.20
C LEU A 33 22.21 -11.32 23.06
N ASN A 34 21.80 -12.59 23.14
CA ASN A 34 20.87 -13.17 22.16
C ASN A 34 19.59 -12.33 22.10
N GLU A 35 19.17 -11.96 20.88
CA GLU A 35 18.09 -10.98 20.69
C GLU A 35 16.71 -11.49 21.16
N TYR A 36 16.52 -12.79 21.30
CA TYR A 36 15.30 -13.40 21.83
C TYR A 36 15.27 -13.50 23.36
N LEU A 37 16.32 -13.00 24.03
CA LEU A 37 16.36 -12.80 25.49
C LEU A 37 15.90 -11.38 25.90
N PHE A 38 15.24 -10.69 24.96
CA PHE A 38 14.63 -9.39 25.12
C PHE A 38 13.11 -9.50 25.20
N GLU A 39 12.47 -8.73 26.09
CA GLU A 39 11.01 -8.59 26.17
C GLU A 39 10.60 -7.11 26.26
N MET A 40 9.44 -6.75 25.71
CA MET A 40 8.95 -5.38 25.70
C MET A 40 7.62 -5.26 26.45
N ALA A 41 7.55 -4.32 27.40
CA ALA A 41 6.31 -3.94 28.09
C ALA A 41 5.76 -2.66 27.44
N ASN A 42 4.62 -2.75 26.76
CA ASN A 42 3.97 -1.60 26.14
C ASN A 42 3.21 -0.76 27.18
N ILE A 43 3.88 0.23 27.76
CA ILE A 43 3.30 1.14 28.74
C ILE A 43 2.83 2.46 28.13
N ARG A 44 2.98 2.66 26.81
CA ARG A 44 2.57 3.90 26.14
C ARG A 44 1.22 3.75 25.46
N ASP A 45 1.18 3.03 24.35
CA ASP A 45 0.02 2.85 23.48
C ASP A 45 -1.10 2.08 24.23
N GLN A 46 -0.72 1.14 25.10
CA GLN A 46 -1.66 0.34 25.90
C GLN A 46 -1.85 0.86 27.32
N CYS A 47 -1.19 1.94 27.73
CA CYS A 47 -1.35 2.49 29.07
C CYS A 47 -1.40 4.03 29.09
N THR A 48 -0.29 4.75 29.01
CA THR A 48 -0.31 6.21 29.22
C THR A 48 -1.21 6.99 28.25
N TRP A 49 -1.27 6.61 26.97
CA TRP A 49 -2.09 7.33 25.97
C TRP A 49 -3.59 7.10 26.11
N VAL A 50 -4.00 5.95 26.63
CA VAL A 50 -5.42 5.61 26.82
C VAL A 50 -5.93 5.96 28.22
N HIS A 51 -5.03 6.24 29.16
CA HIS A 51 -5.33 6.53 30.57
C HIS A 51 -4.83 7.92 31.03
N MET A 52 -4.76 8.90 30.13
CA MET A 52 -4.19 10.23 30.39
C MET A 52 -4.83 10.95 31.60
N ASN A 53 -6.10 10.68 31.86
CA ASN A 53 -6.87 11.31 32.95
C ASN A 53 -6.83 10.49 34.26
N GLN A 54 -6.09 9.38 34.32
CA GLN A 54 -6.04 8.47 35.48
C GLN A 54 -4.59 8.07 35.82
N PRO A 55 -3.69 9.02 36.13
CA PRO A 55 -2.24 8.77 36.23
C PRO A 55 -1.85 7.74 37.30
N GLU A 56 -2.54 7.71 38.44
CA GLU A 56 -2.28 6.72 39.50
C GLU A 56 -2.66 5.30 39.08
N GLN A 57 -3.78 5.14 38.36
CA GLN A 57 -4.22 3.85 37.84
C GLN A 57 -3.33 3.41 36.67
N ALA A 58 -2.95 4.34 35.79
CA ALA A 58 -1.98 4.11 34.73
C ALA A 58 -0.63 3.66 35.30
N THR A 59 -0.16 4.25 36.39
CA THR A 59 1.08 3.86 37.06
C THR A 59 0.99 2.43 37.62
N ARG A 60 -0.13 2.07 38.26
CA ARG A 60 -0.36 0.70 38.73
C ARG A 60 -0.35 -0.29 37.57
N LYS A 61 -1.13 -0.03 36.52
CA LYS A 61 -1.15 -0.85 35.30
C LYS A 61 0.23 -0.98 34.66
N ALA A 62 1.02 0.10 34.60
CA ALA A 62 2.37 0.05 34.04
C ALA A 62 3.30 -0.86 34.87
N LYS A 63 3.21 -0.84 36.21
CA LYS A 63 3.95 -1.76 37.08
C LYS A 63 3.55 -3.22 36.81
N ASP A 64 2.27 -3.49 36.62
CA ASP A 64 1.77 -4.84 36.31
C ASP A 64 2.29 -5.31 34.96
N LEU A 65 2.21 -4.48 33.92
CA LEU A 65 2.75 -4.79 32.58
C LEU A 65 4.25 -5.09 32.61
N VAL A 66 5.03 -4.33 33.39
CA VAL A 66 6.47 -4.59 33.58
C VAL A 66 6.69 -5.92 34.29
N ARG A 67 5.92 -6.20 35.34
CA ARG A 67 6.02 -7.44 36.11
C ARG A 67 5.68 -8.67 35.26
N MET A 68 4.64 -8.60 34.44
CA MET A 68 4.30 -9.64 33.45
C MET A 68 5.44 -9.88 32.46
N ALA A 69 6.03 -8.80 31.91
CA ALA A 69 7.15 -8.91 30.97
C ALA A 69 8.40 -9.52 31.64
N VAL A 70 8.72 -9.13 32.88
CA VAL A 70 9.81 -9.72 33.66
C VAL A 70 9.56 -11.19 33.94
N ALA A 71 8.32 -11.58 34.27
CA ALA A 71 7.97 -12.98 34.53
C ALA A 71 8.21 -13.87 33.29
N LYS A 72 7.79 -13.41 32.10
CA LYS A 72 8.11 -14.09 30.84
C LYS A 72 9.60 -14.09 30.54
N ALA A 73 10.28 -12.95 30.70
CA ALA A 73 11.70 -12.80 30.38
C ALA A 73 12.58 -13.81 31.12
N ARG A 74 12.25 -14.14 32.37
CA ARG A 74 12.96 -15.17 33.16
C ARG A 74 12.97 -16.55 32.50
N LEU A 75 11.94 -16.86 31.71
CA LEU A 75 11.75 -18.15 31.05
C LEU A 75 12.11 -18.11 29.56
N LEU A 76 12.53 -16.96 29.01
CA LEU A 76 13.01 -16.88 27.63
C LEU A 76 14.25 -17.75 27.45
N GLU A 77 14.39 -18.32 26.26
CA GLU A 77 15.52 -19.14 25.86
C GLU A 77 16.19 -18.48 24.64
N PRO A 78 17.51 -18.61 24.47
CA PRO A 78 18.17 -18.11 23.28
C PRO A 78 17.62 -18.83 22.05
N LEU A 79 17.15 -18.08 21.06
CA LEU A 79 16.70 -18.63 19.78
C LEU A 79 17.69 -18.24 18.69
N TYR A 80 17.83 -19.12 17.71
CA TYR A 80 18.73 -18.92 16.58
C TYR A 80 17.90 -18.91 15.30
N LYS A 81 18.13 -17.88 14.50
CA LYS A 81 17.47 -17.71 13.21
C LYS A 81 18.00 -18.76 12.24
N GLY A 82 17.10 -19.32 11.44
CA GLY A 82 17.49 -20.02 10.23
C GLY A 82 17.78 -19.00 9.13
N SER A 83 18.36 -19.46 8.03
CA SER A 83 18.49 -18.67 6.81
C SER A 83 17.83 -19.38 5.63
N LEU A 84 17.41 -18.61 4.64
CA LEU A 84 16.98 -19.09 3.34
C LEU A 84 17.71 -18.32 2.26
N ASN A 85 18.06 -19.00 1.17
CA ASN A 85 18.51 -18.32 -0.03
C ASN A 85 17.42 -17.40 -0.56
N VAL A 86 17.84 -16.22 -1.00
CA VAL A 86 16.96 -15.26 -1.67
C VAL A 86 16.95 -15.58 -3.16
N ASN A 87 15.76 -15.75 -3.72
CA ASN A 87 15.56 -15.67 -5.15
C ASN A 87 15.71 -14.20 -5.56
N ASN A 88 16.72 -13.90 -6.40
CA ASN A 88 17.07 -12.53 -6.79
C ASN A 88 16.14 -11.95 -7.88
N ALA A 89 15.03 -12.61 -8.21
CA ALA A 89 13.99 -12.08 -9.10
C ALA A 89 12.90 -11.29 -8.33
N ALA A 90 12.23 -10.38 -9.03
CA ALA A 90 11.13 -9.58 -8.53
C ALA A 90 9.84 -9.85 -9.31
N LEU A 91 8.69 -9.82 -8.63
CA LEU A 91 7.38 -9.75 -9.27
C LEU A 91 6.83 -8.32 -9.16
N VAL A 92 6.52 -7.69 -10.29
CA VAL A 92 5.87 -6.37 -10.35
C VAL A 92 4.47 -6.54 -10.94
N ILE A 93 3.45 -6.06 -10.24
CA ILE A 93 2.04 -6.22 -10.63
C ILE A 93 1.45 -4.87 -11.04
N GLY A 94 1.15 -4.73 -12.32
CA GLY A 94 0.64 -3.50 -12.96
C GLY A 94 1.70 -2.86 -13.85
N GLY A 95 1.47 -2.86 -15.15
CA GLY A 95 2.32 -2.29 -16.21
C GLY A 95 2.06 -0.80 -16.49
N GLY A 96 1.49 -0.06 -15.53
CA GLY A 96 1.41 1.39 -15.58
C GLY A 96 2.77 2.06 -15.33
N LEU A 97 2.82 3.40 -15.42
CA LEU A 97 4.05 4.20 -15.20
C LEU A 97 4.82 3.76 -13.93
N ALA A 98 4.13 3.61 -12.80
CA ALA A 98 4.78 3.26 -11.53
C ALA A 98 5.40 1.86 -11.56
N GLY A 99 4.71 0.87 -12.14
CA GLY A 99 5.25 -0.49 -12.24
C GLY A 99 6.38 -0.60 -13.25
N MET A 100 6.25 0.03 -14.42
CA MET A 100 7.35 0.10 -15.39
C MET A 100 8.59 0.79 -14.82
N THR A 101 8.41 1.88 -14.05
CA THR A 101 9.52 2.57 -13.37
C THR A 101 10.20 1.65 -12.35
N ALA A 102 9.43 0.94 -11.53
CA ALA A 102 9.98 0.01 -10.54
C ALA A 102 10.69 -1.18 -11.21
N ALA A 103 10.11 -1.73 -12.28
CA ALA A 103 10.68 -2.83 -13.05
C ALA A 103 12.01 -2.43 -13.70
N LEU A 104 12.04 -1.31 -14.43
CA LEU A 104 13.28 -0.78 -15.03
C LEU A 104 14.35 -0.51 -13.97
N ASN A 105 13.99 0.10 -12.85
CA ASN A 105 14.96 0.41 -11.80
C ASN A 105 15.62 -0.86 -11.21
N LEU A 106 14.84 -1.92 -10.98
CA LEU A 106 15.37 -3.21 -10.51
C LEU A 106 16.19 -3.92 -11.59
N ALA A 107 15.71 -3.92 -12.83
CA ALA A 107 16.35 -4.59 -13.95
C ALA A 107 17.68 -3.93 -14.35
N ASP A 108 17.75 -2.59 -14.32
CA ASP A 108 18.97 -1.81 -14.54
C ASP A 108 20.03 -2.10 -13.45
N GLN A 109 19.63 -2.58 -12.26
CA GLN A 109 20.53 -3.06 -11.19
C GLN A 109 20.98 -4.52 -11.39
N GLY A 110 20.45 -5.21 -12.39
CA GLY A 110 20.78 -6.62 -12.70
C GLY A 110 19.86 -7.66 -12.07
N PHE A 111 18.73 -7.26 -11.47
CA PHE A 111 17.74 -8.21 -10.95
C PHE A 111 16.78 -8.65 -12.06
N GLU A 112 16.42 -9.93 -12.09
CA GLU A 112 15.35 -10.44 -12.95
C GLU A 112 14.00 -9.88 -12.49
N VAL A 113 13.11 -9.53 -13.43
CA VAL A 113 11.80 -8.95 -13.13
C VAL A 113 10.72 -9.61 -13.99
N HIS A 114 9.71 -10.16 -13.32
CA HIS A 114 8.45 -10.56 -13.93
C HIS A 114 7.44 -9.40 -13.81
N LEU A 115 7.13 -8.73 -14.91
CA LEU A 115 6.14 -7.64 -14.96
C LEU A 115 4.80 -8.16 -15.48
N VAL A 116 3.78 -8.17 -14.62
CA VAL A 116 2.44 -8.67 -14.93
C VAL A 116 1.49 -7.50 -15.17
N GLU A 117 0.87 -7.45 -16.35
CA GLU A 117 -0.15 -6.47 -16.73
C GLU A 117 -1.42 -7.19 -17.19
N LYS A 118 -2.56 -6.79 -16.62
CA LYS A 118 -3.86 -7.41 -16.91
C LYS A 118 -4.41 -7.02 -18.28
N GLU A 119 -4.05 -5.85 -18.78
CA GLU A 119 -4.40 -5.41 -20.12
C GLU A 119 -3.43 -5.96 -21.17
N GLN A 120 -3.83 -5.88 -22.45
CA GLN A 120 -3.01 -6.30 -23.59
C GLN A 120 -1.91 -5.28 -23.95
N GLN A 121 -1.75 -4.22 -23.15
CA GLN A 121 -0.81 -3.13 -23.41
C GLN A 121 -0.40 -2.44 -22.11
N LEU A 122 0.88 -2.06 -22.04
CA LEU A 122 1.46 -1.29 -20.94
C LEU A 122 0.99 0.18 -20.95
N GLY A 123 1.31 0.91 -19.89
CA GLY A 123 1.18 2.37 -19.78
C GLY A 123 0.10 2.84 -18.80
N GLY A 124 -0.95 2.05 -18.59
CA GLY A 124 -2.04 2.38 -17.67
C GLY A 124 -2.60 3.79 -17.90
N ASN A 125 -2.84 4.54 -16.82
CA ASN A 125 -3.42 5.89 -16.90
C ASN A 125 -2.57 6.91 -17.70
N LEU A 126 -1.26 6.69 -17.85
CA LEU A 126 -0.41 7.65 -18.57
C LEU A 126 -0.76 7.72 -20.07
N ARG A 127 -1.39 6.67 -20.62
CA ARG A 127 -1.91 6.67 -22.01
C ARG A 127 -2.95 7.77 -22.26
N HIS A 128 -3.58 8.28 -21.20
CA HIS A 128 -4.66 9.28 -21.26
C HIS A 128 -4.21 10.68 -20.85
N ILE A 129 -2.91 10.89 -20.62
CA ILE A 129 -2.34 12.17 -20.18
C ILE A 129 -1.44 12.69 -21.28
N HIS A 130 -1.84 13.74 -21.98
CA HIS A 130 -1.13 14.21 -23.18
C HIS A 130 -0.25 15.44 -22.96
N SER A 131 -0.37 16.07 -21.80
CA SER A 131 0.43 17.22 -21.43
C SER A 131 0.68 17.25 -19.93
N LEU A 132 1.81 17.82 -19.51
CA LEU A 132 2.16 18.03 -18.11
C LEU A 132 2.47 19.50 -17.86
N LEU A 133 2.19 19.98 -16.66
CA LEU A 133 2.53 21.34 -16.24
C LEU A 133 4.05 21.57 -16.18
N SER A 134 4.84 20.49 -16.03
CA SER A 134 6.30 20.52 -16.09
C SER A 134 6.85 20.86 -17.48
N GLY A 135 6.03 20.77 -18.53
CA GLY A 135 6.44 20.95 -19.92
C GLY A 135 7.06 19.70 -20.57
N ALA A 136 7.23 18.61 -19.82
CA ALA A 136 7.65 17.32 -20.39
C ALA A 136 6.51 16.72 -21.24
N ASP A 137 6.87 15.97 -22.28
CA ASP A 137 5.91 15.21 -23.10
C ASP A 137 5.65 13.82 -22.45
N PRO A 138 4.48 13.61 -21.83
CA PRO A 138 4.17 12.33 -21.19
C PRO A 138 4.04 11.16 -22.18
N GLN A 139 3.66 11.40 -23.43
CA GLN A 139 3.48 10.34 -24.43
C GLN A 139 4.83 9.89 -25.00
N GLU A 140 5.76 10.82 -25.19
CA GLU A 140 7.14 10.49 -25.55
C GLU A 140 7.82 9.66 -24.45
N GLU A 141 7.70 10.09 -23.19
CA GLU A 141 8.28 9.37 -22.05
C GLU A 141 7.62 8.00 -21.84
N LEU A 142 6.30 7.90 -22.08
CA LEU A 142 5.61 6.62 -22.07
C LEU A 142 6.15 5.68 -23.15
N ALA A 143 6.29 6.15 -24.39
CA ALA A 143 6.82 5.34 -25.48
C ALA A 143 8.23 4.83 -25.19
N LYS A 144 9.11 5.71 -24.66
CA LYS A 144 10.46 5.33 -24.21
C LYS A 144 10.43 4.29 -23.10
N ALA A 145 9.56 4.45 -22.10
CA ALA A 145 9.44 3.51 -20.99
C ALA A 145 8.97 2.13 -21.47
N ILE A 146 7.98 2.08 -22.36
CA ILE A 146 7.50 0.83 -22.96
C ILE A 146 8.61 0.15 -23.76
N ASP A 147 9.30 0.89 -24.64
CA ASP A 147 10.39 0.35 -25.46
C ASP A 147 11.52 -0.23 -24.59
N ARG A 148 11.93 0.50 -23.54
CA ARG A 148 12.91 0.01 -22.58
C ARG A 148 12.42 -1.24 -21.86
N VAL A 149 11.19 -1.27 -21.34
CA VAL A 149 10.65 -2.43 -20.63
C VAL A 149 10.57 -3.65 -21.53
N SER A 150 10.10 -3.48 -22.77
CA SER A 150 9.93 -4.59 -23.71
C SER A 150 11.24 -5.12 -24.31
N SER A 151 12.32 -4.32 -24.29
CA SER A 151 13.62 -4.71 -24.83
C SER A 151 14.66 -5.08 -23.77
N HIS A 152 14.35 -4.89 -22.48
CA HIS A 152 15.29 -5.15 -21.39
C HIS A 152 15.48 -6.65 -21.16
N GLU A 153 16.74 -7.13 -21.18
CA GLU A 153 17.05 -8.57 -21.06
C GLU A 153 16.61 -9.22 -19.74
N ASN A 154 16.63 -8.44 -18.65
CA ASN A 154 16.18 -8.90 -17.32
C ASN A 154 14.69 -8.70 -17.04
N ILE A 155 13.88 -8.24 -18.00
CA ILE A 155 12.43 -8.05 -17.78
C ILE A 155 11.64 -9.00 -18.66
N GLU A 156 10.87 -9.87 -18.02
CA GLU A 156 9.86 -10.69 -18.68
C GLU A 156 8.47 -10.07 -18.48
N VAL A 157 7.81 -9.70 -19.59
CA VAL A 157 6.52 -9.02 -19.58
C VAL A 157 5.39 -10.01 -19.87
N TYR A 158 4.42 -10.07 -18.97
CA TYR A 158 3.19 -10.85 -19.13
C TYR A 158 2.02 -9.89 -19.35
N LEU A 159 1.56 -9.78 -20.60
CA LEU A 159 0.36 -9.01 -20.97
C LEU A 159 -0.88 -9.90 -20.93
N GLY A 160 -2.05 -9.30 -20.71
CA GLY A 160 -3.31 -10.05 -20.57
C GLY A 160 -3.25 -11.05 -19.42
N ALA A 161 -2.52 -10.72 -18.35
CA ALA A 161 -2.07 -11.66 -17.35
C ALA A 161 -2.49 -11.23 -15.94
N GLU A 162 -2.85 -12.19 -15.11
CA GLU A 162 -3.24 -11.96 -13.72
C GLU A 162 -2.57 -12.96 -12.79
N VAL A 163 -2.20 -12.52 -11.58
CA VAL A 163 -1.69 -13.42 -10.55
C VAL A 163 -2.87 -14.07 -9.83
N THR A 164 -2.91 -15.41 -9.79
CA THR A 164 -4.05 -16.18 -9.26
C THR A 164 -3.75 -16.90 -7.95
N ALA A 165 -2.48 -17.24 -7.71
CA ALA A 165 -2.04 -17.90 -6.49
C ALA A 165 -0.65 -17.39 -6.07
N VAL A 166 -0.43 -17.29 -4.76
CA VAL A 166 0.85 -16.90 -4.17
C VAL A 166 1.14 -17.80 -2.97
N ALA A 167 2.33 -18.37 -2.96
CA ALA A 167 2.87 -19.17 -1.88
C ALA A 167 4.25 -18.66 -1.46
N GLY A 168 4.75 -19.17 -0.33
CA GLY A 168 6.07 -18.81 0.18
C GLY A 168 6.09 -17.53 1.03
N SER A 169 7.26 -16.91 1.13
CA SER A 169 7.48 -15.70 1.93
C SER A 169 8.69 -14.92 1.43
N VAL A 170 8.97 -13.76 2.07
CA VAL A 170 10.10 -12.89 1.72
C VAL A 170 11.37 -13.68 1.37
N GLY A 171 11.95 -13.36 0.22
CA GLY A 171 13.12 -14.03 -0.34
C GLY A 171 12.81 -15.29 -1.14
N ASN A 172 11.65 -15.93 -0.97
CA ASN A 172 11.30 -17.17 -1.65
C ASN A 172 9.78 -17.31 -1.80
N PHE A 173 9.21 -16.45 -2.64
CA PHE A 173 7.83 -16.53 -3.09
C PHE A 173 7.73 -17.35 -4.37
N GLU A 174 6.56 -17.96 -4.55
CA GLU A 174 6.16 -18.59 -5.78
C GLU A 174 4.78 -18.03 -6.17
N SER A 175 4.62 -17.59 -7.42
CA SER A 175 3.37 -16.99 -7.89
C SER A 175 2.92 -17.61 -9.21
N THR A 176 1.64 -17.94 -9.28
CA THR A 176 1.00 -18.45 -10.48
C THR A 176 0.39 -17.29 -11.26
N ILE A 177 0.84 -17.13 -12.51
CA ILE A 177 0.38 -16.15 -13.48
C ILE A 177 -0.51 -16.88 -14.48
N ARG A 178 -1.75 -16.42 -14.64
CA ARG A 178 -2.70 -16.91 -15.62
C ARG A 178 -2.74 -15.96 -16.82
N GLN A 179 -2.61 -16.53 -18.01
CA GLN A 179 -2.81 -15.89 -19.30
C GLN A 179 -3.75 -16.74 -20.17
N ASP A 180 -4.24 -16.19 -21.28
CA ASP A 180 -5.02 -16.96 -22.27
C ASP A 180 -4.26 -18.20 -22.79
N SER A 181 -2.92 -18.15 -22.81
CA SER A 181 -2.05 -19.25 -23.21
C SER A 181 -1.89 -20.36 -22.17
N GLY A 182 -2.34 -20.14 -20.92
CA GLY A 182 -2.22 -21.08 -19.81
C GLY A 182 -1.74 -20.45 -18.51
N GLU A 183 -1.43 -21.30 -17.53
CA GLU A 183 -0.87 -20.88 -16.25
C GLU A 183 0.63 -21.19 -16.19
N THR A 184 1.42 -20.22 -15.72
CA THR A 184 2.86 -20.35 -15.50
C THR A 184 3.17 -19.97 -14.06
N THR A 185 4.06 -20.73 -13.42
CA THR A 185 4.51 -20.46 -12.06
C THR A 185 5.91 -19.86 -12.09
N VAL A 186 6.09 -18.73 -11.43
CA VAL A 186 7.37 -18.01 -11.34
C VAL A 186 7.83 -17.87 -9.89
N GLY A 187 9.12 -18.08 -9.65
CA GLY A 187 9.73 -17.85 -8.34
C GLY A 187 10.33 -16.45 -8.26
N HIS A 188 10.16 -15.76 -7.13
CA HIS A 188 10.73 -14.42 -6.91
C HIS A 188 10.97 -14.16 -5.42
N GLY A 189 11.85 -13.23 -5.10
CA GLY A 189 12.17 -12.87 -3.72
C GLY A 189 11.25 -11.81 -3.13
N ILE A 190 10.66 -10.95 -3.98
CA ILE A 190 9.85 -9.81 -3.56
C ILE A 190 8.71 -9.53 -4.54
N VAL A 191 7.72 -8.79 -4.05
CA VAL A 191 6.56 -8.33 -4.83
C VAL A 191 6.45 -6.80 -4.73
N ILE A 192 6.23 -6.13 -5.86
CA ILE A 192 5.82 -4.72 -5.92
C ILE A 192 4.43 -4.62 -6.52
N ILE A 193 3.46 -4.15 -5.74
CA ILE A 193 2.08 -3.91 -6.17
C ILE A 193 1.95 -2.49 -6.72
N ALA A 194 1.80 -2.38 -8.03
CA ALA A 194 1.64 -1.15 -8.80
C ALA A 194 0.31 -1.13 -9.57
N ALA A 195 -0.74 -1.75 -9.00
CA ALA A 195 -2.03 -1.98 -9.65
C ALA A 195 -2.80 -0.72 -10.11
N GLY A 196 -2.33 0.48 -9.76
CA GLY A 196 -2.94 1.73 -10.18
C GLY A 196 -4.29 2.02 -9.53
N ALA A 197 -5.08 2.84 -10.21
CA ALA A 197 -6.44 3.27 -9.84
C ALA A 197 -7.14 3.73 -11.13
N ARG A 198 -8.43 4.05 -11.05
CA ARG A 198 -9.23 4.52 -12.19
C ARG A 198 -9.91 5.85 -11.93
N GLU A 199 -10.34 6.51 -12.99
CA GLU A 199 -11.23 7.66 -12.91
C GLU A 199 -12.62 7.20 -12.46
N TYR A 200 -13.21 7.93 -11.52
CA TYR A 200 -14.60 7.77 -11.13
C TYR A 200 -15.52 8.20 -12.26
N GLU A 201 -16.53 7.40 -12.57
CA GLU A 201 -17.60 7.79 -13.50
C GLU A 201 -18.69 8.57 -12.74
N PRO A 202 -18.83 9.90 -12.98
CA PRO A 202 -19.81 10.71 -12.27
C PRO A 202 -21.26 10.28 -12.52
N THR A 203 -22.10 10.40 -11.50
CA THR A 203 -23.56 10.18 -11.63
C THR A 203 -24.35 11.48 -11.53
N GLU A 204 -23.65 12.57 -11.24
CA GLU A 204 -24.14 13.91 -11.01
C GLU A 204 -23.89 14.84 -12.22
N TYR A 205 -24.46 16.05 -12.16
CA TYR A 205 -24.20 17.13 -13.13
C TYR A 205 -24.46 16.80 -14.60
N LEU A 206 -25.46 15.95 -14.86
CA LEU A 206 -25.87 15.51 -16.21
C LEU A 206 -24.82 14.68 -16.96
N TYR A 207 -23.78 14.18 -16.27
CA TYR A 207 -22.82 13.26 -16.87
C TYR A 207 -23.52 12.00 -17.43
N GLY A 208 -23.15 11.61 -18.64
CA GLY A 208 -23.78 10.50 -19.38
C GLY A 208 -25.21 10.78 -19.87
N LYS A 209 -25.79 11.96 -19.57
CA LYS A 209 -27.11 12.40 -20.04
C LYS A 209 -27.04 13.50 -21.10
N ASP A 210 -25.98 14.28 -21.09
CA ASP A 210 -25.71 15.33 -22.07
C ASP A 210 -24.26 15.23 -22.56
N GLU A 211 -24.07 15.19 -23.88
CA GLU A 211 -22.75 14.99 -24.53
C GLU A 211 -21.78 16.16 -24.28
N ARG A 212 -22.30 17.33 -23.88
CA ARG A 212 -21.51 18.51 -23.51
C ARG A 212 -20.97 18.43 -22.07
N VAL A 213 -21.23 17.34 -21.34
CA VAL A 213 -20.69 17.11 -20.01
C VAL A 213 -19.63 16.02 -20.07
N ILE A 214 -18.37 16.40 -19.87
CA ILE A 214 -17.21 15.50 -19.97
C ILE A 214 -16.36 15.54 -18.70
N THR A 215 -15.42 14.60 -18.53
CA THR A 215 -14.44 14.67 -17.44
C THR A 215 -13.21 15.49 -17.82
N GLN A 216 -12.39 15.86 -16.83
CA GLN A 216 -11.09 16.50 -17.08
C GLN A 216 -10.14 15.61 -17.91
N ARG A 217 -10.22 14.28 -17.76
CA ARG A 217 -9.43 13.35 -18.58
C ARG A 217 -9.88 13.39 -20.04
N CYS A 218 -11.18 13.35 -20.30
CA CYS A 218 -11.72 13.49 -21.66
C CYS A 218 -11.34 14.83 -22.29
N LEU A 219 -11.35 15.93 -21.52
CA LEU A 219 -10.92 17.24 -22.04
C LEU A 219 -9.44 17.24 -22.45
N ASP A 220 -8.56 16.60 -21.68
CA ASP A 220 -7.13 16.48 -22.02
C ASP A 220 -6.93 15.74 -23.36
N GLU A 221 -7.66 14.64 -23.55
CA GLU A 221 -7.69 13.89 -24.82
C GLU A 221 -8.23 14.75 -25.98
N TRP A 222 -9.30 15.53 -25.75
CA TRP A 222 -9.87 16.40 -26.78
C TRP A 222 -8.92 17.52 -27.21
N ILE A 223 -8.22 18.13 -26.25
CA ILE A 223 -7.20 19.16 -26.52
C ILE A 223 -6.08 18.55 -27.35
N ALA A 224 -5.56 17.39 -26.95
CA ALA A 224 -4.48 16.71 -27.66
C ALA A 224 -4.86 16.32 -29.10
N GLN A 225 -6.10 15.89 -29.32
CA GLN A 225 -6.61 15.49 -30.63
C GLN A 225 -7.03 16.68 -31.51
N GLY A 226 -7.07 17.90 -30.97
CA GLY A 226 -7.57 19.07 -31.70
C GLY A 226 -9.03 18.92 -32.14
N LYS A 227 -9.86 18.32 -31.27
CA LYS A 227 -11.29 18.06 -31.50
C LYS A 227 -12.02 19.30 -32.04
N ALA A 228 -12.89 19.11 -33.03
CA ALA A 228 -13.59 20.20 -33.70
C ALA A 228 -14.54 20.95 -32.76
N GLU A 229 -15.06 20.26 -31.75
CA GLU A 229 -15.93 20.77 -30.69
C GLU A 229 -15.24 21.82 -29.80
N LEU A 230 -13.91 21.86 -29.81
CA LEU A 230 -13.12 22.90 -29.14
C LEU A 230 -12.91 24.15 -30.01
N LYS A 231 -13.25 24.09 -31.32
CA LYS A 231 -13.18 25.26 -32.21
C LYS A 231 -14.37 26.16 -31.93
N ASP A 232 -14.11 27.47 -31.87
CA ASP A 232 -15.12 28.50 -31.54
C ASP A 232 -15.78 28.33 -30.16
N LEU A 233 -15.15 27.62 -29.23
CA LEU A 233 -15.61 27.43 -27.87
C LEU A 233 -15.57 28.77 -27.11
N LYS A 234 -16.74 29.33 -26.81
CA LYS A 234 -16.90 30.63 -26.14
C LYS A 234 -16.92 30.53 -24.62
N SER A 235 -17.47 29.46 -24.05
CA SER A 235 -17.55 29.34 -22.59
C SER A 235 -17.45 27.91 -22.07
N VAL A 236 -16.61 27.75 -21.04
CA VAL A 236 -16.33 26.48 -20.36
C VAL A 236 -16.46 26.66 -18.86
N VAL A 237 -17.18 25.75 -18.20
CA VAL A 237 -17.24 25.68 -16.74
C VAL A 237 -16.62 24.36 -16.28
N MET A 238 -15.72 24.42 -15.31
CA MET A 238 -15.08 23.26 -14.71
C MET A 238 -15.51 23.13 -13.24
N ILE A 239 -16.09 21.99 -12.85
CA ILE A 239 -16.50 21.73 -11.46
C ILE A 239 -15.45 20.87 -10.77
N GLN A 240 -14.87 21.37 -9.69
CA GLN A 240 -13.91 20.63 -8.87
C GLN A 240 -14.59 19.65 -7.91
N CYS A 241 -13.80 18.73 -7.35
CA CYS A 241 -14.21 17.80 -6.30
C CYS A 241 -15.40 16.90 -6.67
N VAL A 242 -15.60 16.58 -7.95
CA VAL A 242 -16.70 15.69 -8.38
C VAL A 242 -16.40 14.27 -7.91
N GLY A 243 -17.17 13.82 -6.93
CA GLY A 243 -16.96 12.55 -6.24
C GLY A 243 -15.79 12.51 -5.23
N SER A 244 -15.11 13.63 -4.96
CA SER A 244 -14.05 13.69 -3.93
C SER A 244 -14.44 14.65 -2.82
N ARG A 245 -13.95 14.42 -1.60
CA ARG A 245 -14.30 15.23 -0.42
C ARG A 245 -15.80 15.24 -0.17
N GLU A 246 -16.39 14.07 -0.34
CA GLU A 246 -17.80 13.74 -0.13
C GLU A 246 -17.94 12.77 1.05
N LYS A 247 -19.12 12.64 1.64
CA LYS A 247 -19.33 11.71 2.77
C LYS A 247 -18.91 10.27 2.46
N VAL A 248 -19.14 9.81 1.23
CA VAL A 248 -18.77 8.46 0.78
C VAL A 248 -17.28 8.35 0.45
N ARG A 249 -16.63 9.46 0.08
CA ARG A 249 -15.23 9.54 -0.32
C ARG A 249 -14.61 10.81 0.29
N PRO A 250 -14.25 10.78 1.59
CA PRO A 250 -13.84 11.99 2.31
C PRO A 250 -12.46 12.50 1.90
N TYR A 251 -11.67 11.70 1.17
CA TYR A 251 -10.35 12.05 0.68
C TYR A 251 -10.38 13.01 -0.52
N CYS A 252 -9.22 13.64 -0.76
CA CYS A 252 -8.97 14.45 -1.94
C CYS A 252 -8.23 13.64 -3.00
N SER A 253 -8.67 13.72 -4.26
CA SER A 253 -8.02 13.03 -5.38
C SER A 253 -6.70 13.66 -5.85
N ARG A 254 -6.25 14.75 -5.20
CA ARG A 254 -4.92 15.37 -5.29
C ARG A 254 -4.53 15.98 -6.65
N VAL A 255 -4.91 15.38 -7.77
CA VAL A 255 -4.52 15.80 -9.14
C VAL A 255 -5.53 16.70 -9.82
N CYS A 256 -6.80 16.68 -9.38
CA CYS A 256 -7.92 17.31 -10.08
C CYS A 256 -7.77 18.84 -10.25
N CYS A 257 -7.31 19.56 -9.22
CA CYS A 257 -7.09 21.01 -9.31
C CYS A 257 -5.99 21.36 -10.34
N SER A 258 -4.87 20.65 -10.30
CA SER A 258 -3.74 20.88 -11.20
C SER A 258 -4.09 20.52 -12.64
N GLN A 259 -4.86 19.45 -12.85
CA GLN A 259 -5.38 19.09 -14.17
C GLN A 259 -6.33 20.15 -14.72
N ALA A 260 -7.22 20.70 -13.87
CA ALA A 260 -8.11 21.79 -14.29
C ALA A 260 -7.33 23.05 -14.69
N VAL A 261 -6.33 23.44 -13.90
CA VAL A 261 -5.45 24.57 -14.20
C VAL A 261 -4.71 24.34 -15.52
N LYS A 262 -4.14 23.15 -15.72
CA LYS A 262 -3.46 22.76 -16.97
C LYS A 262 -4.37 22.92 -18.18
N ASN A 263 -5.54 22.30 -18.14
CA ASN A 263 -6.49 22.32 -19.24
C ASN A 263 -7.05 23.74 -19.47
N ALA A 264 -7.27 24.52 -18.41
CA ALA A 264 -7.73 25.91 -18.52
C ALA A 264 -6.69 26.82 -19.19
N ILE A 265 -5.40 26.65 -18.89
CA ILE A 265 -4.31 27.35 -19.58
C ILE A 265 -4.30 26.97 -21.05
N ALA A 266 -4.36 25.67 -21.37
CA ALA A 266 -4.35 25.20 -22.76
C ALA A 266 -5.52 25.77 -23.57
N LEU A 267 -6.73 25.82 -23.01
CA LEU A 267 -7.88 26.44 -23.65
C LEU A 267 -7.65 27.94 -23.93
N LYS A 268 -7.10 28.68 -22.96
CA LYS A 268 -6.76 30.10 -23.11
C LYS A 268 -5.65 30.37 -24.12
N GLU A 269 -4.74 29.42 -24.32
CA GLU A 269 -3.69 29.51 -25.34
C GLU A 269 -4.20 29.19 -26.74
N MET A 270 -5.22 28.34 -26.86
CA MET A 270 -5.90 28.06 -28.12
C MET A 270 -6.75 29.24 -28.57
N ASP A 271 -7.54 29.83 -27.66
CA ASP A 271 -8.32 31.04 -27.90
C ASP A 271 -8.38 31.89 -26.61
N SER A 272 -7.77 33.08 -26.66
CA SER A 272 -7.71 33.98 -25.52
C SER A 272 -9.08 34.51 -25.10
N ASP A 273 -10.05 34.52 -26.02
CA ASP A 273 -11.40 35.03 -25.81
C ASP A 273 -12.33 33.98 -25.18
N THR A 274 -11.93 32.71 -25.07
CA THR A 274 -12.72 31.67 -24.40
C THR A 274 -12.88 31.99 -22.92
N GLU A 275 -14.11 32.05 -22.44
CA GLU A 275 -14.44 32.32 -21.04
C GLU A 275 -14.36 31.03 -20.23
N VAL A 276 -13.32 30.89 -19.40
CA VAL A 276 -13.10 29.69 -18.58
C VAL A 276 -13.38 29.99 -17.11
N TYR A 277 -14.29 29.22 -16.52
CA TYR A 277 -14.66 29.29 -15.11
C TYR A 277 -14.29 27.99 -14.39
N VAL A 278 -13.69 28.09 -13.21
CA VAL A 278 -13.37 26.94 -12.35
C VAL A 278 -14.11 27.11 -11.03
N LEU A 279 -15.10 26.24 -10.78
CA LEU A 279 -15.86 26.21 -9.53
C LEU A 279 -15.16 25.31 -8.54
N TYR A 280 -14.75 25.85 -7.38
CA TYR A 280 -13.90 25.14 -6.44
C TYR A 280 -14.28 25.39 -4.98
N ARG A 281 -13.83 24.50 -4.08
CA ARG A 281 -13.85 24.74 -2.62
C ARG A 281 -12.53 25.33 -2.15
N ASP A 282 -11.46 24.60 -2.43
CA ASP A 282 -10.06 25.01 -2.22
C ASP A 282 -9.25 24.67 -3.47
N ILE A 283 -8.36 25.57 -3.90
CA ILE A 283 -7.37 25.26 -4.94
C ILE A 283 -6.17 24.60 -4.27
N ARG A 284 -5.83 23.39 -4.71
CA ARG A 284 -4.75 22.58 -4.15
C ARG A 284 -3.58 22.40 -5.12
N THR A 285 -3.04 23.51 -5.60
CA THR A 285 -1.82 23.59 -6.41
C THR A 285 -0.59 23.80 -5.52
N TYR A 286 -0.28 22.81 -4.68
CA TYR A 286 0.80 22.93 -3.68
C TYR A 286 2.20 22.95 -4.31
N GLY A 287 3.15 23.52 -3.57
CA GLY A 287 4.55 23.63 -4.00
C GLY A 287 4.69 24.55 -5.21
N PHE A 288 5.44 24.10 -6.23
CA PHE A 288 5.68 24.88 -7.45
C PHE A 288 4.45 24.99 -8.35
N LEU A 289 3.40 24.19 -8.11
CA LEU A 289 2.18 24.24 -8.92
C LEU A 289 1.40 25.56 -8.77
N GLU A 290 1.66 26.32 -7.70
CA GLU A 290 1.06 27.63 -7.46
C GLU A 290 1.38 28.64 -8.57
N GLU A 291 2.54 28.51 -9.21
CA GLU A 291 2.92 29.37 -10.34
C GLU A 291 1.98 29.18 -11.53
N HIS A 292 1.56 27.94 -11.82
CA HIS A 292 0.60 27.66 -12.88
C HIS A 292 -0.80 28.18 -12.52
N TYR A 293 -1.20 28.10 -11.25
CA TYR A 293 -2.46 28.72 -10.82
C TYR A 293 -2.44 30.24 -11.02
N ARG A 294 -1.34 30.91 -10.68
CA ARG A 294 -1.16 32.35 -10.96
C ARG A 294 -1.24 32.64 -12.47
N ARG A 295 -0.52 31.88 -13.29
CA ARG A 295 -0.54 32.03 -14.76
C ARG A 295 -1.96 31.87 -15.32
N ALA A 296 -2.72 30.89 -14.88
CA ALA A 296 -4.11 30.71 -15.31
C ALA A 296 -4.96 31.95 -15.01
N ARG A 297 -4.78 32.57 -13.83
CA ARG A 297 -5.47 33.81 -13.48
C ARG A 297 -5.03 35.00 -14.34
N GLU A 298 -3.74 35.11 -14.64
CA GLU A 298 -3.20 36.15 -15.53
C GLU A 298 -3.73 36.03 -16.96
N LEU A 299 -3.96 34.81 -17.43
CA LEU A 299 -4.65 34.52 -18.70
C LEU A 299 -6.16 34.79 -18.66
N GLY A 300 -6.71 35.18 -17.51
CA GLY A 300 -8.12 35.55 -17.35
C GLY A 300 -9.05 34.39 -16.97
N VAL A 301 -8.53 33.25 -16.53
CA VAL A 301 -9.35 32.15 -15.97
C VAL A 301 -9.97 32.61 -14.66
N ARG A 302 -11.30 32.42 -14.51
CA ARG A 302 -12.05 32.88 -13.33
C ARG A 302 -12.28 31.73 -12.37
N PHE A 303 -11.83 31.90 -11.14
CA PHE A 303 -12.00 30.92 -10.08
C PHE A 303 -13.11 31.39 -9.15
N ILE A 304 -14.17 30.60 -9.03
CA ILE A 304 -15.35 30.94 -8.22
C ILE A 304 -15.46 29.90 -7.11
N ARG A 305 -15.48 30.38 -5.87
CA ARG A 305 -15.58 29.50 -4.70
C ARG A 305 -17.03 29.08 -4.48
N TYR A 306 -17.26 27.83 -4.10
CA TYR A 306 -18.52 27.34 -3.56
C TYR A 306 -18.28 26.62 -2.23
N GLU A 307 -19.32 26.49 -1.41
CA GLU A 307 -19.27 25.82 -0.10
C GLU A 307 -19.81 24.38 -0.19
N GLU A 308 -19.38 23.52 0.74
CA GLU A 308 -19.73 22.08 0.73
C GLU A 308 -21.24 21.81 0.78
N ASP A 309 -21.94 22.61 1.57
CA ASP A 309 -23.39 22.57 1.79
C ASP A 309 -24.18 23.22 0.65
N LEU A 310 -23.53 24.07 -0.15
CA LEU A 310 -24.13 24.79 -1.28
C LEU A 310 -23.37 24.48 -2.57
N LYS A 311 -23.52 23.23 -3.03
CA LYS A 311 -22.90 22.75 -4.26
C LYS A 311 -23.46 23.45 -5.51
N PRO A 312 -22.70 23.50 -6.62
CA PRO A 312 -23.23 23.95 -7.88
C PRO A 312 -24.46 23.15 -8.30
N GLU A 313 -25.40 23.80 -8.97
CA GLU A 313 -26.54 23.19 -9.63
C GLU A 313 -26.35 23.28 -11.14
N VAL A 314 -26.76 22.24 -11.85
CA VAL A 314 -26.56 22.13 -13.31
C VAL A 314 -27.89 21.74 -13.95
N SER A 315 -28.28 22.47 -14.99
CA SER A 315 -29.44 22.17 -15.83
C SER A 315 -29.11 22.38 -17.31
N ALA A 316 -29.78 21.62 -18.17
CA ALA A 316 -29.71 21.83 -19.61
C ALA A 316 -30.81 22.83 -20.03
N ASP A 317 -30.43 23.90 -20.72
CA ASP A 317 -31.35 24.92 -21.24
C ASP A 317 -31.09 25.13 -22.74
N GLY A 318 -31.74 24.30 -23.57
CA GLY A 318 -31.58 24.33 -25.02
C GLY A 318 -30.11 24.17 -25.45
N GLU A 319 -29.58 25.19 -26.13
CA GLU A 319 -28.23 25.17 -26.71
C GLU A 319 -27.09 25.37 -25.71
N ALA A 320 -27.36 25.67 -24.43
CA ALA A 320 -26.35 25.82 -23.39
C ALA A 320 -26.61 24.96 -22.13
N ILE A 321 -25.55 24.67 -21.39
CA ILE A 321 -25.63 24.13 -20.03
C ILE A 321 -25.59 25.31 -19.06
N ARG A 322 -26.62 25.45 -18.24
CA ARG A 322 -26.68 26.44 -17.18
C ARG A 322 -26.08 25.86 -15.89
N VAL A 323 -25.10 26.56 -15.34
CA VAL A 323 -24.48 26.23 -14.05
C VAL A 323 -24.70 27.39 -13.09
N SER A 324 -25.11 27.09 -11.86
CA SER A 324 -25.26 28.09 -10.80
C SER A 324 -24.63 27.67 -9.49
N CYS A 325 -23.96 28.59 -8.81
CA CYS A 325 -23.45 28.39 -7.45
C CYS A 325 -23.63 29.68 -6.63
N VAL A 326 -23.69 29.55 -5.31
CA VAL A 326 -23.70 30.71 -4.42
C VAL A 326 -22.27 31.15 -4.16
N ASP A 327 -21.93 32.39 -4.51
CA ASP A 327 -20.64 32.96 -4.16
C ASP A 327 -20.61 33.27 -2.65
N PRO A 328 -19.69 32.70 -1.87
CA PRO A 328 -19.69 32.85 -0.42
C PRO A 328 -19.27 34.25 0.06
N ILE A 329 -18.63 35.05 -0.79
CA ILE A 329 -18.21 36.43 -0.46
C ILE A 329 -19.37 37.38 -0.70
N LEU A 330 -20.07 37.24 -1.83
CA LEU A 330 -21.20 38.10 -2.20
C LEU A 330 -22.51 37.66 -1.55
N GLY A 331 -22.64 36.37 -1.18
CA GLY A 331 -23.89 35.78 -0.69
C GLY A 331 -24.98 35.72 -1.76
N LEU A 332 -24.60 35.80 -3.04
CA LEU A 332 -25.53 35.86 -4.17
C LEU A 332 -25.32 34.66 -5.11
N PRO A 333 -26.40 34.18 -5.75
CA PRO A 333 -26.28 33.16 -6.79
C PRO A 333 -25.58 33.76 -8.02
N VAL A 334 -24.49 33.14 -8.44
CA VAL A 334 -23.82 33.39 -9.71
C VAL A 334 -24.31 32.35 -10.71
N ARG A 335 -24.73 32.81 -11.89
CA ARG A 335 -25.19 31.96 -13.00
C ARG A 335 -24.27 32.13 -14.19
N MET A 336 -23.90 31.01 -14.80
CA MET A 336 -23.07 30.96 -15.99
C MET A 336 -23.70 29.99 -16.97
N ASP A 337 -23.83 30.40 -18.23
CA ASP A 337 -24.22 29.52 -19.31
C ASP A 337 -22.95 29.11 -20.08
N CYS A 338 -22.76 27.80 -20.25
CA CYS A 338 -21.58 27.23 -20.87
C CYS A 338 -21.90 26.28 -22.01
N GLN A 339 -21.00 26.21 -22.99
CA GLN A 339 -21.10 25.26 -24.10
C GLN A 339 -20.50 23.90 -23.73
N LEU A 340 -19.56 23.88 -22.77
CA LEU A 340 -18.90 22.69 -22.28
C LEU A 340 -18.81 22.73 -20.75
N LEU A 341 -19.31 21.67 -20.11
CA LEU A 341 -19.17 21.45 -18.67
C LEU A 341 -18.15 20.32 -18.43
N VAL A 342 -17.15 20.59 -17.59
CA VAL A 342 -16.03 19.69 -17.36
C VAL A 342 -15.99 19.30 -15.89
N LEU A 343 -16.06 18.01 -15.61
CA LEU A 343 -16.11 17.45 -14.27
C LEU A 343 -14.73 16.97 -13.85
N ALA A 344 -14.19 17.51 -12.75
CA ALA A 344 -12.95 17.03 -12.16
C ALA A 344 -13.24 15.80 -11.28
N ALA A 345 -13.42 14.66 -11.94
CA ALA A 345 -13.78 13.39 -11.35
C ALA A 345 -12.72 12.86 -10.38
N ALA A 346 -13.17 12.08 -9.40
CA ALA A 346 -12.30 11.48 -8.41
C ALA A 346 -11.41 10.38 -8.98
N VAL A 347 -10.31 10.08 -8.29
CA VAL A 347 -9.52 8.85 -8.49
C VAL A 347 -10.02 7.82 -7.48
N VAL A 348 -10.43 6.65 -7.96
CA VAL A 348 -10.94 5.55 -7.14
C VAL A 348 -10.12 4.28 -7.37
N PRO A 349 -9.97 3.40 -6.36
CA PRO A 349 -9.30 2.12 -6.55
C PRO A 349 -9.94 1.28 -7.66
N ASN A 350 -9.14 0.37 -8.24
CA ASN A 350 -9.67 -0.63 -9.16
C ASN A 350 -10.57 -1.63 -8.41
N GLU A 351 -11.41 -2.35 -9.16
CA GLU A 351 -12.39 -3.28 -8.57
C GLU A 351 -11.75 -4.56 -8.01
N ASP A 352 -10.59 -4.93 -8.54
CA ASP A 352 -9.80 -6.13 -8.22
C ASP A 352 -8.90 -5.98 -6.98
N VAL A 353 -8.82 -4.79 -6.37
CA VAL A 353 -7.89 -4.53 -5.25
C VAL A 353 -8.17 -5.37 -4.00
N ASP A 354 -9.44 -5.71 -3.74
CA ASP A 354 -9.82 -6.56 -2.61
C ASP A 354 -9.33 -8.01 -2.83
N GLU A 355 -9.33 -8.52 -4.06
CA GLU A 355 -8.83 -9.85 -4.40
C GLU A 355 -7.31 -9.90 -4.32
N LEU A 356 -6.65 -8.88 -4.89
CA LEU A 356 -5.20 -8.74 -4.82
C LEU A 356 -4.70 -8.60 -3.38
N GLY A 357 -5.41 -7.84 -2.53
CA GLY A 357 -5.11 -7.70 -1.12
C GLY A 357 -5.23 -9.02 -0.35
N LYS A 358 -6.25 -9.84 -0.64
CA LYS A 358 -6.40 -11.18 -0.05
C LYS A 358 -5.27 -12.12 -0.49
N LEU A 359 -4.92 -12.09 -1.77
CA LEU A 359 -3.91 -12.94 -2.37
C LEU A 359 -2.53 -12.75 -1.71
N PHE A 360 -2.10 -11.49 -1.58
CA PHE A 360 -0.83 -11.13 -0.93
C PHE A 360 -0.93 -10.93 0.58
N LYS A 361 -2.13 -11.12 1.16
CA LYS A 361 -2.42 -10.92 2.60
C LYS A 361 -2.00 -9.53 3.08
N VAL A 362 -2.28 -8.50 2.29
CA VAL A 362 -1.96 -7.10 2.58
C VAL A 362 -3.22 -6.28 2.83
N PRO A 363 -3.20 -5.35 3.82
CA PRO A 363 -4.39 -4.60 4.19
C PRO A 363 -4.72 -3.47 3.20
N LEU A 364 -6.02 -3.17 3.10
CA LEU A 364 -6.52 -1.94 2.51
C LEU A 364 -6.96 -0.97 3.63
N ASN A 365 -6.93 0.33 3.34
CA ASN A 365 -7.51 1.35 4.20
C ASN A 365 -9.03 1.43 4.01
N GLN A 366 -9.69 2.32 4.75
CA GLN A 366 -11.15 2.50 4.70
C GLN A 366 -11.66 2.96 3.32
N ASP A 367 -10.79 3.59 2.54
CA ASP A 367 -11.06 4.09 1.19
C ASP A 367 -10.68 3.09 0.08
N LYS A 368 -10.34 1.85 0.45
CA LYS A 368 -9.98 0.75 -0.45
C LYS A 368 -8.67 0.92 -1.23
N PHE A 369 -7.79 1.83 -0.79
CA PHE A 369 -6.40 1.85 -1.25
C PHE A 369 -5.52 0.97 -0.35
N PHE A 370 -4.37 0.53 -0.86
CA PHE A 370 -3.43 -0.25 -0.07
C PHE A 370 -2.85 0.55 1.10
N LEU A 371 -2.78 -0.09 2.28
CA LEU A 371 -2.31 0.54 3.52
C LEU A 371 -0.84 0.22 3.78
N GLU A 372 -0.05 1.26 3.99
CA GLU A 372 1.37 1.18 4.25
C GLU A 372 1.69 0.66 5.67
N ALA A 373 2.89 0.11 5.84
CA ALA A 373 3.35 -0.37 7.14
C ALA A 373 3.45 0.77 8.17
N HIS A 374 3.96 1.93 7.75
CA HIS A 374 4.00 3.14 8.57
C HIS A 374 4.16 4.39 7.71
N MET A 375 3.20 5.31 7.83
CA MET A 375 3.06 6.54 7.03
C MET A 375 4.34 7.40 6.86
N LYS A 376 5.29 7.32 7.80
CA LYS A 376 6.56 8.09 7.74
C LYS A 376 7.83 7.26 7.64
N LEU A 377 7.81 6.03 8.15
CA LEU A 377 9.04 5.23 8.32
C LEU A 377 9.17 4.20 7.21
N ARG A 378 8.04 3.70 6.72
CA ARG A 378 7.94 2.65 5.71
C ARG A 378 6.73 2.94 4.79
N PRO A 379 6.76 4.05 4.03
CA PRO A 379 5.60 4.53 3.27
C PRO A 379 5.34 3.75 1.96
N VAL A 380 6.25 2.84 1.59
CA VAL A 380 6.15 1.99 0.39
C VAL A 380 6.13 0.50 0.73
N ASP A 381 6.33 0.15 2.00
CA ASP A 381 6.33 -1.23 2.45
C ASP A 381 4.94 -1.61 2.96
N PHE A 382 4.59 -2.89 2.86
CA PHE A 382 3.53 -3.48 3.68
C PHE A 382 4.07 -3.99 5.02
N ALA A 383 3.15 -4.24 5.96
CA ALA A 383 3.48 -4.96 7.18
C ALA A 383 3.98 -6.40 6.87
N THR A 384 3.46 -6.99 5.79
CA THR A 384 3.97 -8.22 5.19
C THR A 384 5.34 -7.96 4.57
N GLU A 385 6.37 -8.64 5.07
CA GLU A 385 7.73 -8.50 4.56
C GLU A 385 7.86 -8.99 3.11
N GLY A 386 8.73 -8.33 2.34
CA GLY A 386 8.96 -8.67 0.93
C GLY A 386 7.87 -8.19 -0.03
N VAL A 387 6.81 -7.56 0.46
CA VAL A 387 5.75 -6.96 -0.37
C VAL A 387 5.80 -5.44 -0.23
N PHE A 388 5.80 -4.75 -1.37
CA PHE A 388 5.88 -3.30 -1.49
C PHE A 388 4.75 -2.78 -2.39
N MET A 389 4.54 -1.47 -2.40
CA MET A 389 3.58 -0.83 -3.29
C MET A 389 4.05 0.54 -3.79
N CYS A 390 3.55 0.93 -4.96
CA CYS A 390 3.81 2.24 -5.54
C CYS A 390 2.65 2.76 -6.39
N GLY A 391 2.72 4.05 -6.72
CA GLY A 391 1.76 4.71 -7.60
C GLY A 391 0.36 4.87 -7.00
N LEU A 392 -0.64 4.89 -7.87
CA LEU A 392 -2.03 5.17 -7.49
C LEU A 392 -2.67 4.08 -6.62
N ALA A 393 -2.11 2.86 -6.61
CA ALA A 393 -2.57 1.75 -5.78
C ALA A 393 -2.53 2.09 -4.27
N HIS A 394 -1.57 2.94 -3.87
CA HIS A 394 -1.44 3.40 -2.48
C HIS A 394 -2.39 4.56 -2.13
N CYS A 395 -2.60 5.52 -3.03
CA CYS A 395 -3.52 6.66 -2.91
C CYS A 395 -3.43 7.54 -4.16
N PRO A 396 -4.33 8.53 -4.39
CA PRO A 396 -4.21 9.47 -5.51
C PRO A 396 -2.92 10.32 -5.44
N LYS A 397 -2.17 10.40 -6.55
CA LYS A 397 -0.87 11.10 -6.68
C LYS A 397 -0.63 11.64 -8.09
N SER A 398 0.29 12.59 -8.22
CA SER A 398 0.76 13.04 -9.53
C SER A 398 1.67 12.00 -10.23
N VAL A 399 2.05 12.29 -11.48
CA VAL A 399 3.02 11.52 -12.26
C VAL A 399 4.37 11.47 -11.53
N GLU A 400 4.88 12.62 -11.11
CA GLU A 400 6.17 12.77 -10.44
C GLU A 400 6.21 12.04 -9.10
N GLU A 401 5.12 12.15 -8.33
CA GLU A 401 4.98 11.44 -7.06
C GLU A 401 4.91 9.92 -7.24
N SER A 402 4.30 9.47 -8.34
CA SER A 402 4.22 8.04 -8.68
C SER A 402 5.59 7.48 -9.08
N ILE A 403 6.38 8.24 -9.86
CA ILE A 403 7.77 7.89 -10.22
C ILE A 403 8.63 7.82 -8.96
N ALA A 404 8.62 8.86 -8.13
CA ALA A 404 9.42 8.90 -6.90
C ALA A 404 9.06 7.76 -5.93
N GLN A 405 7.76 7.42 -5.83
CA GLN A 405 7.34 6.29 -4.99
C GLN A 405 7.76 4.94 -5.58
N ALA A 406 7.74 4.79 -6.91
CA ALA A 406 8.19 3.58 -7.59
C ALA A 406 9.70 3.35 -7.40
N GLU A 407 10.51 4.39 -7.55
CA GLU A 407 11.95 4.33 -7.25
C GLU A 407 12.21 3.98 -5.77
N ALA A 408 11.44 4.55 -4.84
CA ALA A 408 11.54 4.20 -3.43
C ALA A 408 11.17 2.73 -3.17
N ALA A 409 10.12 2.20 -3.81
CA ALA A 409 9.73 0.80 -3.70
C ALA A 409 10.81 -0.14 -4.26
N ALA A 410 11.36 0.17 -5.43
CA ALA A 410 12.46 -0.57 -6.03
C ALA A 410 13.73 -0.54 -5.14
N ALA A 411 14.11 0.62 -4.61
CA ALA A 411 15.25 0.74 -3.71
C ALA A 411 15.06 -0.08 -2.43
N ARG A 412 13.83 -0.10 -1.86
CA ARG A 412 13.51 -0.93 -0.68
C ARG A 412 13.53 -2.42 -1.02
N ALA A 413 12.97 -2.83 -2.16
CA ALA A 413 13.01 -4.20 -2.66
C ALA A 413 14.44 -4.70 -2.89
N ALA A 414 15.30 -3.87 -3.49
CA ALA A 414 16.70 -4.18 -3.73
C ALA A 414 17.48 -4.49 -2.45
N THR A 415 17.10 -3.95 -1.28
CA THR A 415 17.74 -4.31 0.01
C THR A 415 17.51 -5.76 0.43
N ILE A 416 16.50 -6.41 -0.13
CA ILE A 416 16.22 -7.84 0.07
C ILE A 416 16.88 -8.63 -1.04
N LEU A 417 16.66 -8.24 -2.31
CA LEU A 417 17.19 -8.94 -3.48
C LEU A 417 18.72 -8.93 -3.57
N SER A 418 19.41 -7.95 -2.99
CA SER A 418 20.88 -7.90 -2.98
C SER A 418 21.54 -8.88 -1.99
N LYS A 419 20.75 -9.59 -1.17
CA LYS A 419 21.28 -10.56 -0.22
C LYS A 419 21.33 -11.95 -0.85
N GLU A 420 22.33 -12.73 -0.49
CA GLU A 420 22.38 -14.17 -0.82
C GLU A 420 21.37 -14.94 0.03
N GLU A 421 21.29 -14.60 1.31
CA GLU A 421 20.40 -15.24 2.29
C GLU A 421 19.63 -14.22 3.13
N ILE A 422 18.41 -14.58 3.53
CA ILE A 422 17.61 -13.84 4.50
C ILE A 422 17.46 -14.64 5.79
N GLU A 423 17.65 -13.96 6.93
CA GLU A 423 17.38 -14.55 8.24
C GLU A 423 15.87 -14.67 8.47
N LEU A 424 15.41 -15.89 8.76
CA LEU A 424 14.04 -16.14 9.19
C LEU A 424 13.86 -15.80 10.67
N ASP A 425 12.66 -15.38 11.06
CA ASP A 425 12.34 -15.26 12.48
C ASP A 425 12.47 -16.63 13.16
N ALA A 426 13.15 -16.68 14.31
CA ALA A 426 13.28 -17.88 15.13
C ALA A 426 12.02 -18.19 15.96
N THR A 427 11.05 -17.27 16.00
CA THR A 427 9.72 -17.43 16.66
C THR A 427 8.80 -18.30 15.83
N ILE A 428 9.14 -19.58 15.70
CA ILE A 428 8.40 -20.56 14.90
C ILE A 428 7.95 -21.74 15.76
N SER A 429 7.01 -22.52 15.25
CA SER A 429 6.55 -23.73 15.93
C SER A 429 7.66 -24.79 15.97
N GLU A 430 7.71 -25.61 17.00
CA GLU A 430 8.67 -26.71 17.13
C GLU A 430 7.97 -27.96 17.64
N VAL A 431 8.21 -29.08 16.97
CA VAL A 431 7.60 -30.36 17.30
C VAL A 431 8.44 -31.06 18.36
N VAL A 432 7.78 -31.49 19.43
CA VAL A 432 8.36 -32.32 20.48
C VAL A 432 8.05 -33.76 20.11
N ASP A 433 8.96 -34.40 19.38
CA ASP A 433 8.76 -35.77 18.88
C ASP A 433 8.41 -36.77 19.99
N ALA A 434 8.94 -36.61 21.21
CA ALA A 434 8.62 -37.46 22.35
C ALA A 434 7.12 -37.44 22.73
N ASN A 435 6.45 -36.32 22.46
CA ASN A 435 5.04 -36.11 22.77
C ASN A 435 4.14 -36.26 21.53
N CYS A 436 4.72 -36.31 20.32
CA CYS A 436 3.97 -36.43 19.07
C CYS A 436 3.76 -37.90 18.70
N ASP A 437 2.49 -38.27 18.48
CA ASP A 437 2.05 -39.59 18.03
C ASP A 437 1.57 -39.58 16.57
N GLY A 438 1.69 -38.45 15.88
CA GLY A 438 1.26 -38.29 14.49
C GLY A 438 -0.26 -38.23 14.29
N CYS A 439 -1.04 -37.82 15.31
CA CYS A 439 -2.50 -37.64 15.18
C CYS A 439 -2.95 -36.59 14.15
N ALA A 440 -2.03 -35.78 13.61
CA ALA A 440 -2.24 -34.82 12.52
C ALA A 440 -3.27 -33.69 12.76
N TYR A 441 -3.89 -33.57 13.95
CA TYR A 441 -4.86 -32.51 14.25
C TYR A 441 -4.34 -31.07 14.05
N CYS A 442 -3.03 -30.88 14.06
CA CYS A 442 -2.42 -29.57 13.89
C CYS A 442 -2.18 -29.17 12.42
N ILE A 443 -2.31 -30.10 11.46
CA ILE A 443 -2.02 -29.86 10.04
C ILE A 443 -3.08 -28.95 9.41
N ASP A 444 -4.34 -29.39 9.36
CA ASP A 444 -5.43 -28.64 8.70
C ASP A 444 -5.63 -27.22 9.26
N PRO A 445 -5.50 -26.96 10.58
CA PRO A 445 -5.61 -25.60 11.11
C PRO A 445 -4.46 -24.66 10.72
N CYS A 446 -3.37 -25.14 10.11
CA CYS A 446 -2.24 -24.30 9.74
C CYS A 446 -2.59 -23.44 8.51
N PRO A 447 -2.71 -22.09 8.62
CA PRO A 447 -3.11 -21.24 7.50
C PRO A 447 -1.98 -21.01 6.48
N TYR A 448 -0.82 -21.63 6.70
CA TYR A 448 0.38 -21.50 5.87
C TYR A 448 0.83 -22.85 5.28
N GLY A 449 0.14 -23.95 5.58
CA GLY A 449 0.53 -25.29 5.12
C GLY A 449 1.91 -25.73 5.59
N ALA A 450 2.40 -25.20 6.72
CA ALA A 450 3.77 -25.40 7.19
C ALA A 450 4.03 -26.74 7.88
N LEU A 451 3.03 -27.62 7.96
CA LEU A 451 3.08 -28.87 8.74
C LEU A 451 2.72 -30.05 7.85
N THR A 452 3.51 -31.12 7.93
CA THR A 452 3.31 -32.34 7.15
C THR A 452 3.38 -33.56 8.06
N LEU A 453 2.63 -34.62 7.74
CA LEU A 453 2.72 -35.88 8.45
C LEU A 453 3.84 -36.70 7.83
N ILE A 454 4.81 -37.11 8.65
CA ILE A 454 5.93 -37.96 8.22
C ILE A 454 5.96 -39.25 9.03
N GLU A 455 6.55 -40.28 8.45
CA GLU A 455 6.77 -41.57 9.08
C GLU A 455 8.26 -41.92 9.05
N TYR A 456 8.77 -42.46 10.15
CA TYR A 456 10.16 -42.92 10.22
C TYR A 456 10.32 -44.13 11.14
N MET A 457 11.42 -44.86 10.99
CA MET A 457 11.72 -46.02 11.82
C MET A 457 12.28 -45.59 13.18
N HIS A 458 11.62 -45.98 14.27
CA HIS A 458 12.07 -45.74 15.64
C HIS A 458 12.04 -47.05 16.43
N LYS A 459 13.20 -47.50 16.93
CA LYS A 459 13.31 -48.71 17.78
C LYS A 459 12.64 -49.97 17.20
N GLY A 460 12.72 -50.16 15.87
CA GLY A 460 12.20 -51.34 15.19
C GLY A 460 10.71 -51.29 14.82
N SER A 461 10.02 -50.18 15.07
CA SER A 461 8.66 -49.94 14.60
C SER A 461 8.54 -48.62 13.81
N ILE A 462 7.52 -48.52 12.96
CA ILE A 462 7.16 -47.27 12.29
C ILE A 462 6.55 -46.33 13.32
N LYS A 463 7.13 -45.14 13.46
CA LYS A 463 6.55 -44.04 14.23
C LYS A 463 6.10 -42.94 13.29
N LYS A 464 4.93 -42.37 13.55
CA LYS A 464 4.43 -41.18 12.87
C LYS A 464 4.73 -39.95 13.70
N THR A 465 5.09 -38.86 13.04
CA THR A 465 5.25 -37.55 13.68
C THR A 465 4.87 -36.46 12.70
N VAL A 466 4.68 -35.25 13.20
CA VAL A 466 4.49 -34.08 12.34
C VAL A 466 5.84 -33.44 12.13
N ASP A 467 6.17 -33.09 10.89
CA ASP A 467 7.31 -32.24 10.57
C ASP A 467 6.84 -30.80 10.32
N ARG A 468 7.74 -29.84 10.52
CA ARG A 468 7.48 -28.43 10.30
C ARG A 468 8.48 -27.86 9.31
N ASP A 469 7.95 -27.27 8.24
CA ASP A 469 8.72 -26.43 7.35
C ASP A 469 9.02 -25.07 8.02
N ALA A 470 10.31 -24.82 8.25
CA ALA A 470 10.79 -23.60 8.88
C ALA A 470 10.48 -22.32 8.08
N ALA A 471 10.49 -22.42 6.75
CA ALA A 471 10.27 -21.28 5.85
C ALA A 471 8.80 -20.83 5.88
N LEU A 472 7.89 -21.79 5.89
CA LEU A 472 6.45 -21.54 5.84
C LEU A 472 5.87 -21.15 7.21
N CYS A 473 6.46 -21.61 8.31
CA CYS A 473 5.93 -21.34 9.63
C CYS A 473 6.09 -19.86 10.04
N LYS A 474 4.96 -19.18 10.30
CA LYS A 474 4.95 -17.79 10.81
C LYS A 474 4.69 -17.66 12.31
N GLY A 475 4.85 -18.76 13.07
CA GLY A 475 4.77 -18.71 14.53
C GLY A 475 3.38 -18.35 15.12
N CYS A 476 2.30 -18.46 14.35
CA CYS A 476 0.97 -17.99 14.77
C CYS A 476 0.38 -18.72 16.01
N GLY A 477 0.91 -19.88 16.38
CA GLY A 477 0.48 -20.62 17.57
C GLY A 477 -0.81 -21.45 17.44
N VAL A 478 -1.49 -21.42 16.29
CA VAL A 478 -2.72 -22.20 16.07
C VAL A 478 -2.49 -23.70 16.30
N CYS A 479 -1.42 -24.26 15.73
CA CYS A 479 -1.05 -25.66 15.91
C CYS A 479 -0.77 -26.04 17.37
N MET A 480 -0.14 -25.14 18.14
CA MET A 480 0.13 -25.30 19.56
C MET A 480 -1.17 -25.31 20.37
N ALA A 481 -2.10 -24.40 20.05
CA ALA A 481 -3.40 -24.34 20.70
C ALA A 481 -4.29 -25.56 20.40
N THR A 482 -4.16 -26.16 19.22
CA THR A 482 -4.92 -27.35 18.82
C THR A 482 -4.35 -28.66 19.37
N CYS A 483 -3.05 -28.74 19.62
CA CYS A 483 -2.39 -30.01 19.91
C CYS A 483 -2.80 -30.60 21.28
N PRO A 484 -3.51 -31.75 21.32
CA PRO A 484 -3.97 -32.33 22.58
C PRO A 484 -2.85 -32.97 23.40
N LYS A 485 -1.68 -33.21 22.78
CA LYS A 485 -0.55 -33.93 23.38
C LYS A 485 0.59 -33.01 23.85
N LYS A 486 0.47 -31.70 23.67
CA LYS A 486 1.60 -30.76 23.84
C LYS A 486 2.83 -31.22 23.03
N GLY A 487 2.56 -31.76 21.83
CA GLY A 487 3.55 -32.26 20.88
C GLY A 487 4.12 -31.19 19.97
N ILE A 488 3.63 -29.96 20.05
CA ILE A 488 4.14 -28.82 19.30
C ILE A 488 3.95 -27.54 20.14
N TYR A 489 4.91 -26.64 20.11
CA TYR A 489 4.84 -25.34 20.79
C TYR A 489 5.46 -24.24 19.93
N VAL A 490 5.24 -22.96 20.24
CA VAL A 490 5.92 -21.85 19.57
C VAL A 490 7.12 -21.40 20.41
N ARG A 491 8.30 -21.34 19.78
CA ARG A 491 9.53 -20.84 20.42
C ARG A 491 9.32 -19.41 20.90
N GLY A 492 9.71 -19.11 22.14
CA GLY A 492 9.46 -17.80 22.78
C GLY A 492 8.02 -17.56 23.28
N PHE A 493 7.11 -18.50 23.04
CA PHE A 493 5.71 -18.48 23.50
C PHE A 493 5.26 -19.86 24.04
N LYS A 494 6.14 -20.54 24.78
CA LYS A 494 5.82 -21.78 25.50
C LYS A 494 4.69 -21.55 26.50
N LEU A 495 3.92 -22.59 26.81
CA LEU A 495 2.80 -22.48 27.75
C LEU A 495 3.26 -21.97 29.12
N GLU A 496 4.41 -22.41 29.61
CA GLU A 496 5.00 -21.97 30.88
C GLU A 496 5.35 -20.47 30.87
N GLN A 497 5.85 -19.96 29.74
CA GLN A 497 6.15 -18.53 29.56
C GLN A 497 4.86 -17.70 29.60
N LEU A 498 3.80 -18.16 28.94
CA LEU A 498 2.49 -17.51 28.95
C LEU A 498 1.81 -17.57 30.32
N SER A 499 1.86 -18.73 30.98
CA SER A 499 1.33 -18.93 32.33
C SER A 499 2.01 -18.00 33.34
N ALA A 500 3.33 -17.86 33.27
CA ALA A 500 4.06 -16.94 34.15
C ALA A 500 3.61 -15.47 33.99
N MET A 501 3.27 -15.03 32.77
CA MET A 501 2.70 -13.69 32.57
C MET A 501 1.34 -13.55 33.23
N VAL A 502 0.47 -14.56 33.07
CA VAL A 502 -0.89 -14.55 33.63
C VAL A 502 -0.84 -14.56 35.15
N GLU A 503 -0.02 -15.43 35.74
CA GLU A 503 0.19 -15.49 37.19
C GLU A 503 0.70 -14.16 37.72
N ALA A 504 1.70 -13.55 37.07
CA ALA A 504 2.23 -12.23 37.43
C ALA A 504 1.19 -11.10 37.33
N ALA A 505 0.22 -11.21 36.42
CA ALA A 505 -0.88 -10.25 36.32
C ALA A 505 -1.92 -10.43 37.46
N LEU A 506 -2.09 -11.66 37.95
CA LEU A 506 -3.05 -12.02 38.99
C LEU A 506 -2.50 -11.89 40.41
N GLU A 507 -1.17 -11.93 40.56
CA GLU A 507 -0.52 -11.53 41.80
C GLU A 507 -0.93 -10.09 42.13
N THR A 508 -1.81 -9.90 43.10
CA THR A 508 -2.08 -8.57 43.64
C THR A 508 -0.80 -8.09 44.30
N ALA A 509 -0.28 -6.94 43.86
CA ALA A 509 0.72 -6.21 44.62
C ALA A 509 0.14 -5.98 46.02
N SER A 510 0.70 -6.67 47.03
CA SER A 510 0.32 -6.51 48.43
C SER A 510 0.76 -5.15 48.96
#